data_AF-A0A8J7PYR9-F1
#
_entry.id   AF-A0A8J7PYR9-F1
#
_cell.length_a   1.000
_cell.length_b   1.000
_cell.length_c   1.000
_cell.angle_alpha   90.00
_cell.angle_beta   90.00
_cell.angle_gamma   90.00
#
_symmetry.space_group_name_H-M   'P 1'
#
loop_
_entity.id
_entity.type
_entity.pdbx_description
1 polymer ?
#
loop_
_entity_poly.entity_id
_entity_poly.type
_entity_poly.pdbx_seq_one_letter_code
_entity_poly.pdbx_strand_id
1 'polypeptide(L)'
;MSGADGVPLRHSARALQSRELVDVSRKDGWRATINEKGKFYIEHGFHPDRPDPSVSTHAPDGRLTSPRSREHTSQQRAIELIEQLRQSGGTIRLDDLDEKTRSEYRRAIHAAKTHHLVPTGFHLLHTGRDKGELVIRLEDDDSSDETDWNRIRLNIRRNITEPSAVFAKLEEDPAGLDIADASIPRALKLIRALAEEAQTRGHRLGVNTKTKHPRLYIQVGKARRAMSLHEEYDQVRRAPTALERLDHLRMPWTKRENYESVPSGRLRLEVNRREWHEPNKWIDTKKVKLEQRLSKIIREIETAFAADEEARI
;
A
#
# COMPACT_ATOMS: atom_id res chain seq x y z
N MET A 1 -2.96 -19.60 -47.39
CA MET A 1 -2.51 -19.85 -46.00
C MET A 1 -3.63 -19.51 -45.02
N SER A 2 -4.50 -20.48 -44.74
CA SER A 2 -5.68 -20.34 -43.87
C SER A 2 -5.66 -21.43 -42.79
N GLY A 3 -4.65 -21.41 -41.93
CA GLY A 3 -4.50 -22.29 -40.76
C GLY A 3 -4.00 -21.52 -39.54
N ALA A 4 -4.09 -22.14 -38.35
CA ALA A 4 -3.78 -21.55 -37.05
C ALA A 4 -2.34 -20.96 -36.93
N ASP A 5 -1.40 -21.43 -37.77
CA ASP A 5 -0.04 -20.90 -37.86
C ASP A 5 0.06 -19.49 -38.49
N GLY A 6 -1.02 -18.99 -39.09
CA GLY A 6 -1.08 -17.64 -39.66
C GLY A 6 -1.46 -16.53 -38.68
N VAL A 7 -1.92 -16.87 -37.47
CA VAL A 7 -2.40 -15.88 -36.48
C VAL A 7 -1.26 -15.01 -35.91
N PRO A 8 -0.09 -15.56 -35.53
CA PRO A 8 1.03 -14.75 -35.03
C PRO A 8 1.58 -13.80 -36.09
N LEU A 9 1.70 -14.26 -37.34
CA LEU A 9 2.19 -13.46 -38.47
C LEU A 9 1.24 -12.29 -38.81
N ARG A 10 -0.08 -12.48 -38.62
CA ARG A 10 -1.08 -11.43 -38.82
C ARG A 10 -1.02 -10.36 -37.72
N HIS A 11 -0.71 -10.73 -36.48
CA HIS A 11 -0.51 -9.77 -35.38
C HIS A 11 0.74 -8.92 -35.60
N SER A 12 1.86 -9.55 -35.96
CA SER A 12 3.11 -8.83 -36.26
C SER A 12 2.95 -7.89 -37.46
N ALA A 13 2.31 -8.35 -38.54
CA ALA A 13 2.07 -7.50 -39.71
C ALA A 13 1.11 -6.34 -39.43
N ARG A 14 0.09 -6.51 -38.58
CA ARG A 14 -0.74 -5.38 -38.12
C ARG A 14 0.06 -4.36 -37.30
N ALA A 15 0.96 -4.84 -36.44
CA ALA A 15 1.83 -3.96 -35.65
C ALA A 15 2.89 -3.22 -36.49
N LEU A 16 3.23 -3.75 -37.66
CA LEU A 16 4.08 -3.07 -38.66
C LEU A 16 3.26 -2.10 -39.53
N GLN A 17 2.03 -2.47 -39.88
CA GLN A 17 1.09 -1.60 -40.60
C GLN A 17 0.69 -0.37 -39.78
N SER A 18 0.45 -0.52 -38.47
CA SER A 18 0.15 0.61 -37.58
C SER A 18 1.34 1.57 -37.40
N ARG A 19 2.54 1.13 -37.79
CA ARG A 19 3.76 1.94 -37.86
C ARG A 19 4.10 2.36 -39.29
N GLU A 20 3.18 2.17 -40.23
CA GLU A 20 3.31 2.54 -41.65
C GLU A 20 4.53 1.93 -42.36
N LEU A 21 5.06 0.79 -41.88
CA LEU A 21 6.23 0.13 -42.47
C LEU A 21 5.86 -0.92 -43.55
N VAL A 22 4.60 -1.35 -43.56
CA VAL A 22 4.11 -2.45 -44.41
C VAL A 22 2.66 -2.19 -44.79
N ASP A 23 2.32 -2.44 -46.05
CA ASP A 23 0.94 -2.42 -46.55
C ASP A 23 0.34 -3.82 -46.53
N VAL A 24 -0.87 -3.95 -45.98
CA VAL A 24 -1.57 -5.24 -45.89
C VAL A 24 -2.79 -5.23 -46.80
N SER A 25 -2.81 -6.12 -47.80
CA SER A 25 -3.95 -6.32 -48.72
C SER A 25 -4.70 -7.62 -48.40
N ARG A 26 -6.01 -7.61 -48.66
CA ARG A 26 -6.91 -8.77 -48.50
C ARG A 26 -7.72 -9.10 -49.76
N LYS A 27 -7.49 -8.41 -50.88
CA LYS A 27 -8.32 -8.57 -52.10
C LYS A 27 -8.17 -9.94 -52.76
N ASP A 28 -6.97 -10.53 -52.75
CA ASP A 28 -6.68 -11.86 -53.35
C ASP A 28 -6.03 -12.81 -52.32
N GLY A 29 -6.54 -12.78 -51.09
CA GLY A 29 -5.92 -13.41 -49.93
C GLY A 29 -5.04 -12.44 -49.13
N TRP A 30 -4.63 -12.86 -47.94
CA TRP A 30 -3.88 -12.02 -47.02
C TRP A 30 -2.41 -11.90 -47.47
N ARG A 31 -1.96 -10.68 -47.78
CA ARG A 31 -0.58 -10.37 -48.17
C ARG A 31 -0.09 -9.11 -47.48
N ALA A 32 1.16 -9.12 -47.05
CA ALA A 32 1.85 -7.98 -46.46
C ALA A 32 3.07 -7.63 -47.31
N THR A 33 3.20 -6.39 -47.75
CA THR A 33 4.30 -5.90 -48.60
C THR A 33 5.00 -4.72 -47.94
N ILE A 34 6.32 -4.80 -47.79
CA ILE A 34 7.11 -3.70 -47.24
C ILE A 34 7.03 -2.47 -48.16
N ASN A 35 6.75 -1.31 -47.59
CA ASN A 35 6.68 -0.05 -48.33
C ASN A 35 8.02 0.71 -48.23
N GLU A 36 8.09 1.89 -48.84
CA GLU A 36 9.32 2.70 -48.86
C GLU A 36 9.79 3.09 -47.45
N LYS A 37 8.85 3.42 -46.55
CA LYS A 37 9.16 3.74 -45.14
C LYS A 37 9.71 2.52 -44.39
N GLY A 38 9.16 1.34 -44.65
CA GLY A 38 9.67 0.06 -44.17
C GLY A 38 11.09 -0.22 -44.60
N LYS A 39 11.40 -0.02 -45.89
CA LYS A 39 12.76 -0.18 -46.41
C LYS A 39 13.74 0.79 -45.74
N PHE A 40 13.35 2.06 -45.62
CA PHE A 40 14.15 3.07 -44.92
C PHE A 40 14.43 2.69 -43.47
N TYR A 41 13.42 2.17 -42.76
CA TYR A 41 13.56 1.74 -41.36
C TYR A 41 14.53 0.58 -41.18
N ILE A 42 14.56 -0.39 -42.11
CA ILE A 42 15.53 -1.50 -42.05
C ILE A 42 16.96 -0.99 -42.23
N GLU A 43 17.15 -0.02 -43.12
CA GLU A 43 18.48 0.53 -43.43
C GLU A 43 18.99 1.50 -42.36
N HIS A 44 18.11 2.33 -41.79
CA HIS A 44 18.50 3.43 -40.90
C HIS A 44 18.16 3.18 -39.43
N GLY A 45 17.33 2.18 -39.13
CA GLY A 45 16.89 1.84 -37.77
C GLY A 45 15.84 2.78 -37.16
N PHE A 46 15.37 3.80 -37.89
CA PHE A 46 14.33 4.74 -37.47
C PHE A 46 13.35 5.06 -38.61
N HIS A 47 12.19 5.61 -38.29
CA HIS A 47 11.11 5.88 -39.26
C HIS A 47 11.33 7.26 -39.93
N PRO A 48 11.14 7.41 -41.25
CA PRO A 48 11.46 8.66 -41.95
C PRO A 48 10.68 9.89 -41.43
N ASP A 49 9.40 9.72 -41.07
CA ASP A 49 8.58 10.79 -40.47
C ASP A 49 8.75 10.94 -38.94
N ARG A 50 9.58 10.10 -38.32
CA ARG A 50 10.01 10.24 -36.93
C ARG A 50 11.54 10.20 -36.92
N PRO A 51 12.19 11.28 -37.40
CA PRO A 51 13.64 11.38 -37.30
C PRO A 51 14.05 11.13 -35.85
N ASP A 52 15.17 10.43 -35.69
CA ASP A 52 15.72 10.05 -34.40
C ASP A 52 15.60 11.21 -33.38
N PRO A 53 15.03 11.00 -32.17
CA PRO A 53 14.97 12.04 -31.15
C PRO A 53 16.34 12.61 -30.77
N SER A 54 17.44 12.03 -31.28
CA SER A 54 18.80 12.55 -31.17
C SER A 54 19.12 13.80 -32.01
N VAL A 55 18.26 14.20 -32.96
CA VAL A 55 18.47 15.41 -33.78
C VAL A 55 17.24 16.31 -33.76
N SER A 56 16.91 16.84 -32.59
CA SER A 56 16.05 18.03 -32.48
C SER A 56 16.80 19.09 -31.68
N THR A 57 17.14 20.16 -32.38
CA THR A 57 17.80 21.37 -31.90
C THR A 57 17.17 21.88 -30.60
N HIS A 58 17.87 21.70 -29.49
CA HIS A 58 17.57 22.40 -28.25
C HIS A 58 18.77 23.22 -27.80
N ALA A 59 18.48 24.50 -27.58
CA ALA A 59 19.27 25.45 -26.84
C ALA A 59 19.76 24.85 -25.51
N PRO A 60 20.91 25.31 -25.00
CA PRO A 60 21.65 24.58 -24.00
C PRO A 60 21.06 24.83 -22.62
N ASP A 61 20.37 23.85 -22.05
CA ASP A 61 20.48 23.60 -20.62
C ASP A 61 20.03 22.19 -20.23
N GLY A 62 20.83 21.51 -19.41
CA GLY A 62 20.47 20.22 -18.79
C GLY A 62 21.20 18.98 -19.32
N ARG A 63 22.37 18.70 -18.74
CA ARG A 63 23.16 17.44 -18.78
C ARG A 63 22.44 16.20 -19.36
N LEU A 64 22.82 15.83 -20.58
CA LEU A 64 22.53 14.53 -21.19
C LEU A 64 23.40 13.44 -20.54
N THR A 65 22.81 12.59 -19.70
CA THR A 65 23.41 11.29 -19.36
C THR A 65 23.05 10.29 -20.46
N SER A 66 24.03 9.81 -21.23
CA SER A 66 23.83 8.80 -22.28
C SER A 66 23.24 7.50 -21.71
N PRO A 67 22.52 6.68 -22.50
CA PRO A 67 21.93 5.40 -22.05
C PRO A 67 22.95 4.48 -21.38
N ARG A 68 24.17 4.42 -21.95
CA ARG A 68 25.31 3.67 -21.44
C ARG A 68 25.76 4.12 -20.05
N SER A 69 25.69 5.43 -19.78
CA SER A 69 25.99 6.02 -18.47
C SER A 69 24.90 5.70 -17.44
N ARG A 70 23.63 5.64 -17.87
CA ARG A 70 22.50 5.23 -17.01
C ARG A 70 22.54 3.75 -16.64
N GLU A 71 22.92 2.88 -17.55
CA GLU A 71 23.11 1.45 -17.28
C GLU A 71 24.29 1.21 -16.32
N HIS A 72 25.44 1.85 -16.57
CA HIS A 72 26.61 1.75 -15.71
C HIS A 72 26.31 2.23 -14.28
N THR A 73 25.56 3.33 -14.14
CA THR A 73 25.12 3.82 -12.83
C THR A 73 24.14 2.86 -12.15
N SER A 74 23.23 2.23 -12.88
CA SER A 74 22.33 1.21 -12.29
C SER A 74 23.06 -0.07 -11.88
N GLN A 75 24.08 -0.49 -12.62
CA GLN A 75 24.92 -1.64 -12.27
C GLN A 75 25.75 -1.34 -11.01
N GLN A 76 26.36 -0.16 -10.95
CA GLN A 76 27.13 0.25 -9.78
C GLN A 76 26.24 0.34 -8.53
N ARG A 77 25.03 0.88 -8.67
CA ARG A 77 24.02 0.85 -7.59
C ARG A 77 23.59 -0.57 -7.20
N ALA A 78 23.53 -1.50 -8.15
CA ALA A 78 23.22 -2.90 -7.86
C ALA A 78 24.33 -3.56 -7.03
N ILE A 79 25.60 -3.27 -7.33
CA ILE A 79 26.75 -3.76 -6.56
C ILE A 79 26.70 -3.18 -5.13
N GLU A 80 26.53 -1.86 -4.99
CA GLU A 80 26.38 -1.20 -3.69
C GLU A 80 25.24 -1.80 -2.86
N LEU A 81 24.10 -2.10 -3.50
CA LEU A 81 22.96 -2.73 -2.84
C LEU A 81 23.29 -4.12 -2.30
N ILE A 82 23.99 -4.96 -3.06
CA ILE A 82 24.37 -6.31 -2.63
C ILE A 82 25.40 -6.24 -1.49
N GLU A 83 26.37 -5.34 -1.56
CA GLU A 83 27.32 -5.13 -0.45
C GLU A 83 26.62 -4.64 0.81
N GLN A 84 25.69 -3.69 0.68
CA GLN A 84 24.89 -3.20 1.80
C GLN A 84 24.04 -4.31 2.41
N LEU A 85 23.46 -5.19 1.60
CA LEU A 85 22.72 -6.36 2.09
C LEU A 85 23.63 -7.31 2.86
N ARG A 86 24.85 -7.58 2.38
CA ARG A 86 25.81 -8.43 3.12
C ARG A 86 26.24 -7.80 4.44
N GLN A 87 26.48 -6.49 4.49
CA GLN A 87 26.87 -5.78 5.71
C GLN A 87 25.74 -5.70 6.74
N SER A 88 24.49 -5.60 6.29
CA SER A 88 23.30 -5.47 7.15
C SER A 88 22.72 -6.82 7.63
N GLY A 89 23.44 -7.93 7.41
CA GLY A 89 22.96 -9.26 7.80
C GLY A 89 21.86 -9.80 6.90
N GLY A 90 21.86 -9.41 5.63
CA GLY A 90 21.03 -9.99 4.56
C GLY A 90 19.68 -9.33 4.34
N THR A 91 19.23 -8.38 5.18
CA THR A 91 17.92 -7.73 5.02
C THR A 91 18.00 -6.21 5.20
N ILE A 92 17.53 -5.48 4.19
CA ILE A 92 17.31 -4.04 4.26
C ILE A 92 15.81 -3.77 4.30
N ARG A 93 15.38 -2.96 5.27
CA ARG A 93 14.00 -2.45 5.39
C ARG A 93 14.01 -0.95 5.20
N LEU A 94 13.26 -0.47 4.22
CA LEU A 94 13.15 0.95 3.90
C LEU A 94 11.69 1.36 4.08
N ASP A 95 11.46 2.14 5.13
CA ASP A 95 10.21 2.84 5.37
C ASP A 95 10.21 4.14 4.55
N ASP A 96 9.04 4.55 4.07
CA ASP A 96 8.82 5.92 3.54
C ASP A 96 9.74 6.37 2.39
N LEU A 97 9.89 5.55 1.36
CA LEU A 97 10.63 5.95 0.17
C LEU A 97 9.79 6.88 -0.70
N ASP A 98 10.38 8.02 -1.08
CA ASP A 98 9.87 8.83 -2.19
C ASP A 98 9.87 8.00 -3.51
N GLU A 99 9.08 8.45 -4.49
CA GLU A 99 8.96 7.72 -5.78
C GLU A 99 10.30 7.63 -6.51
N LYS A 100 11.17 8.63 -6.34
CA LYS A 100 12.46 8.72 -7.03
C LYS A 100 13.43 7.66 -6.50
N THR A 101 13.69 7.63 -5.21
CA THR A 101 14.52 6.66 -4.51
C THR A 101 13.93 5.25 -4.64
N ARG A 102 12.60 5.09 -4.59
CA ARG A 102 11.96 3.80 -4.88
C ARG A 102 12.25 3.31 -6.29
N SER A 103 12.17 4.19 -7.29
CA SER A 103 12.51 3.88 -8.67
C SER A 103 14.01 3.56 -8.85
N GLU A 104 14.90 4.18 -8.06
CA GLU A 104 16.32 3.84 -8.01
C GLU A 104 16.57 2.43 -7.46
N TYR A 105 15.97 2.06 -6.32
CA TYR A 105 16.05 0.70 -5.79
C TYR A 105 15.45 -0.33 -6.76
N ARG A 106 14.33 -0.01 -7.41
CA ARG A 106 13.73 -0.89 -8.43
C ARG A 106 14.69 -1.14 -9.60
N ARG A 107 15.39 -0.11 -10.06
CA ARG A 107 16.41 -0.23 -11.11
C ARG A 107 17.62 -1.03 -10.64
N ALA A 108 18.08 -0.81 -9.41
CA ALA A 108 19.18 -1.58 -8.82
C ALA A 108 18.83 -3.07 -8.67
N ILE A 109 17.64 -3.40 -8.18
CA ILE A 109 17.15 -4.79 -8.07
C ILE A 109 17.06 -5.44 -9.46
N HIS A 110 16.50 -4.72 -10.43
CA HIS A 110 16.41 -5.23 -11.81
C HIS A 110 17.80 -5.48 -12.39
N ALA A 111 18.72 -4.52 -12.28
CA ALA A 111 20.10 -4.65 -12.74
C ALA A 111 20.84 -5.80 -12.05
N ALA A 112 20.66 -5.99 -10.74
CA ALA A 112 21.25 -7.11 -10.00
C ALA A 112 20.83 -8.47 -10.57
N LYS A 113 19.53 -8.63 -10.90
CA LYS A 113 18.98 -9.85 -11.48
C LYS A 113 19.39 -10.06 -12.94
N THR A 114 19.29 -9.01 -13.76
CA THR A 114 19.59 -9.08 -15.20
C THR A 114 21.07 -9.32 -15.46
N HIS A 115 21.96 -8.77 -14.64
CA HIS A 115 23.42 -8.89 -14.81
C HIS A 115 24.03 -9.99 -13.94
N HIS A 116 23.22 -10.84 -13.29
CA HIS A 116 23.70 -11.94 -12.44
C HIS A 116 24.71 -11.50 -11.36
N LEU A 117 24.50 -10.31 -10.78
CA LEU A 117 25.35 -9.76 -9.73
C LEU A 117 25.02 -10.32 -8.33
N VAL A 118 24.01 -11.17 -8.25
CA VAL A 118 23.66 -11.90 -7.02
C VAL A 118 24.69 -13.03 -6.84
N PRO A 119 25.33 -13.16 -5.66
CA PRO A 119 26.26 -14.24 -5.40
C PRO A 119 25.65 -15.62 -5.66
N THR A 120 26.46 -16.56 -6.15
CA THR A 120 26.03 -17.95 -6.37
C THR A 120 25.61 -18.61 -5.06
N GLY A 121 24.47 -19.30 -5.05
CA GLY A 121 23.87 -19.85 -3.84
C GLY A 121 23.02 -18.85 -3.06
N PHE A 122 22.73 -17.67 -3.62
CA PHE A 122 21.84 -16.69 -2.99
C PHE A 122 20.70 -16.27 -3.92
N HIS A 123 19.58 -15.90 -3.32
CA HIS A 123 18.40 -15.36 -3.97
C HIS A 123 18.08 -13.94 -3.49
N LEU A 124 17.85 -13.04 -4.45
CA LEU A 124 17.42 -11.67 -4.17
C LEU A 124 15.89 -11.56 -4.17
N LEU A 125 15.33 -11.41 -2.98
CA LEU A 125 13.91 -11.28 -2.70
C LEU A 125 13.55 -9.83 -2.40
N HIS A 126 12.38 -9.38 -2.85
CA HIS A 126 11.87 -8.04 -2.54
C HIS A 126 10.33 -7.98 -2.46
N THR A 127 9.81 -7.05 -1.67
CA THR A 127 8.37 -6.75 -1.52
C THR A 127 8.16 -5.25 -1.34
N GLY A 128 6.93 -4.75 -1.54
CA GLY A 128 6.66 -3.30 -1.52
C GLY A 128 7.15 -2.58 -2.77
N ARG A 129 7.10 -3.25 -3.93
CA ARG A 129 7.60 -2.74 -5.22
C ARG A 129 7.02 -1.36 -5.57
N ASP A 130 5.70 -1.22 -5.46
CA ASP A 130 4.99 -0.03 -5.93
C ASP A 130 4.53 0.87 -4.78
N LYS A 131 4.25 0.31 -3.58
CA LYS A 131 3.70 1.03 -2.43
C LYS A 131 4.15 0.40 -1.10
N GLY A 132 4.13 1.18 -0.02
CA GLY A 132 4.42 0.71 1.34
C GLY A 132 5.91 0.49 1.63
N GLU A 133 6.21 -0.23 2.72
CA GLU A 133 7.56 -0.58 3.15
C GLU A 133 8.26 -1.45 2.10
N LEU A 134 9.42 -0.99 1.61
CA LEU A 134 10.26 -1.75 0.67
C LEU A 134 11.23 -2.60 1.48
N VAL A 135 11.05 -3.91 1.43
CA VAL A 135 11.96 -4.87 2.06
C VAL A 135 12.71 -5.62 0.98
N ILE A 136 14.03 -5.60 1.05
CA ILE A 136 14.95 -6.30 0.15
C ILE A 136 15.76 -7.27 1.00
N ARG A 137 15.81 -8.53 0.58
CA ARG A 137 16.52 -9.59 1.29
C ARG A 137 17.40 -10.39 0.34
N LEU A 138 18.61 -10.70 0.79
CA LEU A 138 19.51 -11.65 0.18
C LEU A 138 19.47 -12.93 1.04
N GLU A 139 18.87 -13.98 0.50
CA GLU A 139 18.66 -15.27 1.20
C GLU A 139 19.58 -16.32 0.59
N ASP A 140 20.10 -17.25 1.40
CA ASP A 140 20.95 -18.36 0.94
C ASP A 140 20.06 -19.52 0.48
N ASP A 141 20.41 -20.20 -0.62
CA ASP A 141 19.67 -21.33 -1.17
C ASP A 141 19.59 -22.50 -0.16
N ASP A 142 20.55 -22.62 0.76
CA ASP A 142 20.55 -23.63 1.84
C ASP A 142 19.73 -23.19 3.08
N SER A 143 19.32 -21.93 3.15
CA SER A 143 18.48 -21.44 4.25
C SER A 143 17.00 -21.74 3.98
N SER A 144 16.44 -22.71 4.71
CA SER A 144 15.03 -23.11 4.67
C SER A 144 14.09 -22.06 5.32
N ASP A 145 14.36 -20.78 5.15
CA ASP A 145 13.57 -19.67 5.71
C ASP A 145 12.44 -19.20 4.78
N GLU A 146 12.00 -20.06 3.84
CA GLU A 146 10.83 -19.83 2.99
C GLU A 146 9.58 -19.46 3.83
N THR A 147 9.51 -19.96 5.07
CA THR A 147 8.47 -19.63 6.05
C THR A 147 8.55 -18.17 6.54
N ASP A 148 9.76 -17.64 6.79
CA ASP A 148 9.95 -16.25 7.24
C ASP A 148 9.69 -15.25 6.11
N TRP A 149 10.21 -15.51 4.91
CA TRP A 149 9.93 -14.65 3.77
C TRP A 149 8.43 -14.62 3.42
N ASN A 150 7.76 -15.77 3.44
CA ASN A 150 6.32 -15.81 3.24
C ASN A 150 5.56 -15.03 4.32
N ARG A 151 5.99 -15.11 5.59
CA ARG A 151 5.40 -14.32 6.68
C ARG A 151 5.57 -12.82 6.46
N ILE A 152 6.76 -12.36 6.06
CA ILE A 152 7.04 -10.94 5.77
C ILE A 152 6.22 -10.45 4.58
N ARG A 153 6.25 -11.20 3.47
CA ARG A 153 5.49 -10.88 2.25
C ARG A 153 3.99 -10.81 2.50
N LEU A 154 3.44 -11.77 3.24
CA LEU A 154 2.01 -11.80 3.59
C LEU A 154 1.64 -10.66 4.55
N ASN A 155 2.48 -10.33 5.53
CA ASN A 155 2.22 -9.23 6.44
C ASN A 155 2.25 -7.87 5.72
N ILE A 156 3.20 -7.63 4.82
CA ILE A 156 3.29 -6.36 4.08
C ILE A 156 2.09 -6.19 3.14
N ARG A 157 1.68 -7.24 2.43
CA ARG A 157 0.47 -7.19 1.57
C ARG A 157 -0.82 -6.94 2.35
N ARG A 158 -0.84 -7.31 3.64
CA ARG A 158 -1.99 -7.15 4.53
C ARG A 158 -1.94 -5.86 5.35
N ASN A 159 -0.86 -5.09 5.29
CA ASN A 159 -0.75 -3.80 5.93
C ASN A 159 -0.83 -2.70 4.87
N ILE A 160 -1.96 -2.02 4.84
CA ILE A 160 -2.20 -0.90 3.95
C ILE A 160 -1.91 0.38 4.74
N THR A 161 -0.96 1.18 4.28
CA THR A 161 -0.56 2.42 4.96
C THR A 161 -0.81 3.66 4.10
N GLU A 162 -1.14 3.45 2.83
CA GLU A 162 -1.53 4.53 1.92
C GLU A 162 -2.88 5.11 2.36
N PRO A 163 -2.99 6.42 2.64
CA PRO A 163 -4.20 7.02 3.19
C PRO A 163 -5.44 6.69 2.36
N SER A 164 -5.39 6.90 1.04
CA SER A 164 -6.53 6.62 0.14
C SER A 164 -6.99 5.16 0.15
N ALA A 165 -6.05 4.22 0.19
CA ALA A 165 -6.35 2.79 0.21
C ALA A 165 -6.84 2.31 1.60
N VAL A 166 -6.36 2.94 2.67
CA VAL A 166 -6.87 2.75 4.03
C VAL A 166 -8.34 3.09 4.10
N PHE A 167 -8.74 4.27 3.59
CA PHE A 167 -10.15 4.71 3.62
C PHE A 167 -11.05 3.83 2.77
N ALA A 168 -10.63 3.50 1.54
CA ALA A 168 -11.40 2.62 0.67
C ALA A 168 -11.71 1.27 1.34
N LYS A 169 -10.75 0.71 2.08
CA LYS A 169 -10.94 -0.56 2.77
C LYS A 169 -11.85 -0.49 4.00
N LEU A 170 -11.82 0.62 4.73
CA LEU A 170 -12.74 0.83 5.86
C LEU A 170 -14.16 1.14 5.39
N GLU A 171 -14.31 1.76 4.23
CA GLU A 171 -15.61 2.01 3.59
C GLU A 171 -16.23 0.72 3.04
N GLU A 172 -15.40 -0.19 2.51
CA GLU A 172 -15.83 -1.53 2.07
C GLU A 172 -16.23 -2.46 3.23
N ASP A 173 -15.48 -2.47 4.34
CA ASP A 173 -15.78 -3.27 5.53
C ASP A 173 -15.68 -2.42 6.82
N PRO A 174 -16.76 -1.71 7.18
CA PRO A 174 -16.81 -0.93 8.41
C PRO A 174 -17.01 -1.79 9.66
N ALA A 175 -17.24 -3.12 9.55
CA ALA A 175 -17.49 -3.98 10.70
C ALA A 175 -16.27 -4.15 11.63
N GLY A 176 -15.10 -3.63 11.22
CA GLY A 176 -13.94 -3.46 12.10
C GLY A 176 -14.06 -2.29 13.07
N LEU A 177 -15.01 -1.39 12.83
CA LEU A 177 -15.37 -0.25 13.68
C LEU A 177 -16.63 -0.65 14.47
N ASP A 178 -16.55 -0.59 15.80
CA ASP A 178 -17.65 -0.97 16.69
C ASP A 178 -18.62 0.22 16.85
N ILE A 179 -19.27 0.59 15.75
CA ILE A 179 -19.99 1.85 15.55
C ILE A 179 -21.30 1.55 14.81
N ALA A 180 -22.38 2.26 15.12
CA ALA A 180 -23.64 2.13 14.41
C ALA A 180 -23.56 2.72 13.00
N ASP A 181 -24.37 2.21 12.08
CA ASP A 181 -24.36 2.61 10.67
C ASP A 181 -24.49 4.13 10.46
N ALA A 182 -25.30 4.79 11.29
CA ALA A 182 -25.51 6.24 11.25
C ALA A 182 -24.23 7.05 11.56
N SER A 183 -23.31 6.47 12.33
CA SER A 183 -22.07 7.12 12.79
C SER A 183 -20.86 6.78 11.91
N ILE A 184 -20.97 5.82 10.98
CA ILE A 184 -19.90 5.44 10.04
C ILE A 184 -19.37 6.63 9.22
N PRO A 185 -20.22 7.47 8.57
CA PRO A 185 -19.70 8.59 7.77
C PRO A 185 -18.90 9.60 8.59
N ARG A 186 -19.29 9.79 9.85
CA ARG A 186 -18.58 10.67 10.78
C ARG A 186 -17.26 10.05 11.24
N ALA A 187 -17.28 8.76 11.57
CA ALA A 187 -16.08 8.00 11.92
C ALA A 187 -15.02 8.06 10.81
N LEU A 188 -15.40 7.82 9.55
CA LEU A 188 -14.48 7.89 8.42
C LEU A 188 -13.88 9.30 8.23
N LYS A 189 -14.67 10.36 8.44
CA LYS A 189 -14.17 11.75 8.43
C LYS A 189 -13.16 12.01 9.54
N LEU A 190 -13.42 11.52 10.75
CA LEU A 190 -12.50 11.64 11.88
C LEU A 190 -11.17 10.93 11.59
N ILE A 191 -11.23 9.69 11.07
CA ILE A 191 -10.03 8.92 10.71
C ILE A 191 -9.24 9.64 9.61
N ARG A 192 -9.92 10.25 8.63
CA ARG A 192 -9.25 11.07 7.60
C ARG A 192 -8.52 12.26 8.18
N ALA A 193 -9.19 13.04 9.02
CA ALA A 193 -8.58 14.20 9.65
C ALA A 193 -7.41 13.80 10.58
N LEU A 194 -7.52 12.67 11.28
CA LEU A 194 -6.41 12.11 12.06
C LEU A 194 -5.22 11.69 11.19
N ALA A 195 -5.46 11.07 10.03
CA ALA A 195 -4.39 10.66 9.13
C ALA A 195 -3.66 11.86 8.53
N GLU A 196 -4.37 12.90 8.12
CA GLU A 196 -3.80 14.16 7.61
C GLU A 196 -2.95 14.87 8.68
N GLU A 197 -3.49 14.97 9.90
CA GLU A 197 -2.80 15.57 11.04
C GLU A 197 -1.57 14.76 11.48
N ALA A 198 -1.67 13.43 11.46
CA ALA A 198 -0.54 12.53 11.73
C ALA A 198 0.54 12.68 10.66
N GLN A 199 0.16 12.72 9.38
CA GLN A 199 1.09 12.88 8.26
C GLN A 199 1.83 14.21 8.31
N THR A 200 1.16 15.29 8.71
CA THR A 200 1.77 16.61 8.90
C THR A 200 2.88 16.58 9.96
N ARG A 201 2.81 15.65 10.92
CA ARG A 201 3.83 15.41 11.95
C ARG A 201 4.80 14.28 11.62
N GLY A 202 4.76 13.72 10.41
CA GLY A 202 5.64 12.62 9.97
C GLY A 202 5.21 11.23 10.44
N HIS A 203 3.99 11.09 10.99
CA HIS A 203 3.41 9.82 11.43
C HIS A 203 2.48 9.24 10.38
N ARG A 204 2.12 7.95 10.53
CA ARG A 204 1.23 7.27 9.59
C ARG A 204 0.08 6.58 10.28
N LEU A 205 -1.08 6.66 9.65
CA LEU A 205 -2.21 5.80 9.97
C LEU A 205 -2.29 4.69 8.92
N GLY A 206 -2.53 3.46 9.36
CA GLY A 206 -2.68 2.32 8.48
C GLY A 206 -3.76 1.35 8.95
N VAL A 207 -4.07 0.38 8.09
CA VAL A 207 -5.04 -0.68 8.34
C VAL A 207 -4.40 -2.03 8.10
N ASN A 208 -4.64 -2.94 9.03
CA ASN A 208 -4.25 -4.33 8.93
C ASN A 208 -5.45 -5.18 8.50
N THR A 209 -5.33 -5.83 7.35
CA THR A 209 -6.34 -6.71 6.74
C THR A 209 -6.07 -8.20 7.00
N LYS A 210 -5.15 -8.53 7.91
CA LYS A 210 -4.90 -9.92 8.34
C LYS A 210 -6.07 -10.49 9.16
N THR A 211 -6.76 -9.65 9.90
CA THR A 211 -7.92 -10.02 10.71
C THR A 211 -9.18 -10.07 9.84
N LYS A 212 -10.21 -10.79 10.31
CA LYS A 212 -11.52 -10.90 9.62
C LYS A 212 -12.06 -9.53 9.20
N HIS A 213 -11.88 -8.53 10.07
CA HIS A 213 -12.20 -7.14 9.80
C HIS A 213 -10.93 -6.28 9.81
N PRO A 214 -10.86 -5.23 8.97
CA PRO A 214 -9.71 -4.34 8.93
C PRO A 214 -9.50 -3.62 10.27
N ARG A 215 -8.29 -3.68 10.84
CA ARG A 215 -7.95 -3.03 12.12
C ARG A 215 -7.02 -1.85 11.92
N LEU A 216 -7.35 -0.70 12.53
CA LEU A 216 -6.53 0.50 12.46
C LEU A 216 -5.25 0.36 13.29
N TYR A 217 -4.20 1.01 12.83
CA TYR A 217 -2.99 1.23 13.61
C TYR A 217 -2.41 2.61 13.31
N ILE A 218 -1.68 3.14 14.28
CA ILE A 218 -0.82 4.31 14.11
C ILE A 218 0.64 3.91 14.21
N GLN A 219 1.46 4.46 13.32
CA GLN A 219 2.90 4.28 13.26
C GLN A 219 3.60 5.60 13.54
N VAL A 220 4.43 5.59 14.58
CA VAL A 220 5.31 6.70 14.99
C VAL A 220 6.74 6.16 14.92
N GLY A 221 7.52 6.64 13.94
CA GLY A 221 8.83 6.07 13.62
C GLY A 221 8.75 4.57 13.29
N LYS A 222 9.49 3.75 14.05
CA LYS A 222 9.52 2.28 13.90
C LYS A 222 8.45 1.55 14.71
N ALA A 223 7.79 2.22 15.63
CA ALA A 223 6.81 1.62 16.51
C ALA A 223 5.42 1.70 15.89
N ARG A 224 4.64 0.61 16.01
CA ARG A 224 3.23 0.54 15.60
C ARG A 224 2.36 0.22 16.81
N ARG A 225 1.17 0.81 16.89
CA ARG A 225 0.15 0.51 17.91
C ARG A 225 -1.22 0.39 17.29
N ALA A 226 -1.99 -0.60 17.75
CA ALA A 226 -3.36 -0.78 17.32
C ALA A 226 -4.22 0.38 17.84
N MET A 227 -5.14 0.81 16.98
CA MET A 227 -6.11 1.86 17.25
C MET A 227 -7.51 1.28 17.05
N SER A 228 -8.44 1.63 17.92
CA SER A 228 -9.84 1.20 17.85
C SER A 228 -10.74 2.41 17.96
N LEU A 229 -11.86 2.37 17.24
CA LEU A 229 -12.90 3.39 17.30
C LEU A 229 -14.22 2.71 17.64
N HIS A 230 -14.85 3.19 18.70
CA HIS A 230 -16.10 2.69 19.25
C HIS A 230 -17.15 3.80 19.30
N GLU A 231 -18.42 3.44 19.26
CA GLU A 231 -19.52 4.33 19.63
C GLU A 231 -19.99 4.03 21.05
N GLU A 232 -20.15 5.07 21.86
CA GLU A 232 -20.75 4.92 23.18
C GLU A 232 -22.27 4.73 23.04
N TYR A 233 -22.84 3.85 23.85
CA TYR A 233 -24.28 3.57 23.85
C TYR A 233 -24.91 4.15 25.13
N ASP A 234 -26.06 4.80 24.96
CA ASP A 234 -26.87 5.25 26.09
C ASP A 234 -27.88 4.17 26.47
N GLN A 235 -27.98 3.88 27.76
CA GLN A 235 -28.99 3.00 28.32
C GLN A 235 -30.26 3.79 28.54
N VAL A 236 -31.21 3.69 27.60
CA VAL A 236 -32.50 4.37 27.69
C VAL A 236 -33.51 3.44 28.32
N ARG A 237 -34.23 3.92 29.33
CA ARG A 237 -35.27 3.12 29.98
C ARG A 237 -36.37 2.79 28.96
N ARG A 238 -36.59 1.49 28.73
CA ARG A 238 -37.62 0.97 27.83
C ARG A 238 -38.83 0.51 28.63
N ALA A 239 -40.02 0.80 28.12
CA ALA A 239 -41.25 0.24 28.67
C ALA A 239 -41.37 -1.25 28.27
N PRO A 240 -41.73 -2.15 29.19
CA PRO A 240 -41.90 -3.57 28.86
C PRO A 240 -42.95 -3.77 27.76
N THR A 241 -42.62 -4.58 26.77
CA THR A 241 -43.58 -4.96 25.72
C THR A 241 -44.71 -5.82 26.28
N ALA A 242 -45.81 -5.95 25.54
CA ALA A 242 -46.94 -6.79 25.95
C ALA A 242 -46.52 -8.27 26.14
N LEU A 243 -45.63 -8.78 25.29
CA LEU A 243 -45.10 -10.14 25.40
C LEU A 243 -44.24 -10.33 26.65
N GLU A 244 -43.31 -9.41 26.92
CA GLU A 244 -42.46 -9.43 28.12
C GLU A 244 -43.27 -9.20 29.41
N ARG A 245 -44.46 -8.57 29.34
CA ARG A 245 -45.40 -8.49 30.46
C ARG A 245 -46.06 -9.83 30.72
N LEU A 246 -46.53 -10.51 29.68
CA LEU A 246 -47.13 -11.83 29.79
C LEU A 246 -46.13 -12.89 30.27
N ASP A 247 -44.91 -12.85 29.75
CA ASP A 247 -43.84 -13.77 30.13
C ASP A 247 -43.42 -13.58 31.59
N HIS A 248 -43.33 -12.33 32.05
CA HIS A 248 -43.08 -12.02 33.46
C HIS A 248 -44.19 -12.49 34.41
N LEU A 249 -45.45 -12.49 33.98
CA LEU A 249 -46.54 -13.07 34.79
C LEU A 249 -46.38 -14.60 34.93
N ARG A 250 -45.77 -15.26 33.94
CA ARG A 250 -45.50 -16.71 33.95
C ARG A 250 -44.24 -17.06 34.72
N MET A 251 -43.20 -16.22 34.64
CA MET A 251 -41.89 -16.44 35.28
C MET A 251 -41.42 -15.16 36.00
N PRO A 252 -41.91 -14.87 37.22
CA PRO A 252 -41.61 -13.62 37.93
C PRO A 252 -40.14 -13.46 38.38
N TRP A 253 -39.38 -14.56 38.42
CA TRP A 253 -37.96 -14.56 38.78
C TRP A 253 -37.03 -14.22 37.61
N THR A 254 -37.55 -14.11 36.37
CA THR A 254 -36.75 -13.78 35.20
C THR A 254 -36.37 -12.31 35.21
N LYS A 255 -35.07 -12.01 35.11
CA LYS A 255 -34.56 -10.63 35.10
C LYS A 255 -35.07 -9.90 33.85
N ARG A 256 -35.70 -8.73 34.05
CA ARG A 256 -36.18 -7.88 32.96
C ARG A 256 -35.08 -6.94 32.50
N GLU A 257 -34.86 -6.87 31.19
CA GLU A 257 -34.08 -5.79 30.60
C GLU A 257 -34.96 -4.53 30.54
N ASN A 258 -34.81 -3.68 31.57
CA ASN A 258 -35.55 -2.41 31.68
C ASN A 258 -34.92 -1.28 30.86
N TYR A 259 -33.82 -1.56 30.18
CA TYR A 259 -33.03 -0.59 29.44
C TYR A 259 -32.75 -1.13 28.04
N GLU A 260 -32.81 -0.25 27.06
CA GLU A 260 -32.41 -0.49 25.69
C GLU A 260 -31.12 0.30 25.42
N SER A 261 -30.13 -0.38 24.84
CA SER A 261 -28.85 0.22 24.49
C SER A 261 -28.98 0.93 23.14
N VAL A 262 -29.03 2.26 23.15
CA VAL A 262 -29.21 3.07 21.93
C VAL A 262 -27.88 3.75 21.58
N PRO A 263 -27.42 3.71 20.31
CA PRO A 263 -26.21 4.40 19.89
C PRO A 263 -26.31 5.90 20.16
N SER A 264 -25.36 6.46 20.91
CA SER A 264 -25.44 7.86 21.36
C SER A 264 -24.87 8.87 20.36
N GLY A 265 -24.27 8.42 19.25
CA GLY A 265 -23.54 9.26 18.31
C GLY A 265 -22.20 9.77 18.83
N ARG A 266 -21.79 9.40 20.05
CA ARG A 266 -20.51 9.80 20.65
C ARG A 266 -19.44 8.78 20.31
N LEU A 267 -18.38 9.24 19.66
CA LEU A 267 -17.25 8.41 19.29
C LEU A 267 -16.22 8.35 20.41
N ARG A 268 -15.62 7.19 20.59
CA ARG A 268 -14.50 6.90 21.49
C ARG A 268 -13.35 6.31 20.71
N LEU A 269 -12.21 7.01 20.75
CA LEU A 269 -10.95 6.58 20.16
C LEU A 269 -10.08 5.95 21.24
N GLU A 270 -9.54 4.78 20.95
CA GLU A 270 -8.56 4.10 21.81
C GLU A 270 -7.28 3.80 21.04
N VAL A 271 -6.13 4.03 21.69
CA VAL A 271 -4.83 3.61 21.18
C VAL A 271 -4.15 2.74 22.22
N ASN A 272 -3.86 1.50 21.85
CA ASN A 272 -3.21 0.54 22.73
C ASN A 272 -1.80 1.01 23.08
N ARG A 273 -1.43 0.88 24.35
CA ARG A 273 -0.05 1.04 24.82
C ARG A 273 0.68 -0.30 24.80
N ARG A 274 1.99 -0.29 25.09
CA ARG A 274 2.76 -1.53 25.32
C ARG A 274 2.19 -2.30 26.52
N GLU A 275 2.53 -3.59 26.57
CA GLU A 275 2.02 -4.60 27.51
C GLU A 275 1.74 -4.06 28.93
N TRP A 276 0.57 -4.41 29.47
CA TRP A 276 0.07 -4.07 30.83
C TRP A 276 -0.33 -2.61 31.09
N HIS A 277 -0.09 -1.68 30.17
CA HIS A 277 -0.59 -0.31 30.34
C HIS A 277 -2.03 -0.15 29.83
N GLU A 278 -2.80 0.68 30.53
CA GLU A 278 -4.12 1.08 30.04
C GLU A 278 -3.99 1.80 28.69
N PRO A 279 -4.88 1.51 27.72
CA PRO A 279 -4.87 2.21 26.45
C PRO A 279 -5.19 3.68 26.67
N ASN A 280 -4.63 4.55 25.82
CA ASN A 280 -5.04 5.95 25.80
C ASN A 280 -6.46 6.04 25.22
N LYS A 281 -7.34 6.79 25.90
CA LYS A 281 -8.75 6.89 25.57
C LYS A 281 -9.15 8.34 25.38
N TRP A 282 -9.85 8.62 24.29
CA TRP A 282 -10.47 9.92 24.03
C TRP A 282 -11.92 9.71 23.66
N ILE A 283 -12.82 10.46 24.30
CA ILE A 283 -14.26 10.31 24.12
C ILE A 283 -14.86 11.67 23.74
N ASP A 284 -15.83 11.64 22.83
CA ASP A 284 -16.70 12.77 22.55
C ASP A 284 -17.41 13.24 23.82
N THR A 285 -17.27 14.53 24.12
CA THR A 285 -18.01 15.17 25.20
C THR A 285 -19.16 15.98 24.63
N LYS A 286 -20.09 16.42 25.49
CA LYS A 286 -21.20 17.31 25.09
C LYS A 286 -20.70 18.62 24.49
N LYS A 287 -19.53 19.11 24.92
CA LYS A 287 -18.98 20.43 24.54
C LYS A 287 -17.90 20.35 23.47
N VAL A 288 -17.16 19.24 23.41
CA VAL A 288 -16.00 19.11 22.54
C VAL A 288 -16.01 17.75 21.88
N LYS A 289 -15.88 17.76 20.56
CA LYS A 289 -15.81 16.56 19.73
C LYS A 289 -14.37 16.16 19.45
N LEU A 290 -14.12 14.89 19.11
CA LEU A 290 -12.78 14.37 18.82
C LEU A 290 -12.10 15.13 17.66
N GLU A 291 -12.87 15.52 16.65
CA GLU A 291 -12.42 16.28 15.48
C GLU A 291 -11.82 17.63 15.84
N GLN A 292 -12.19 18.21 16.99
CA GLN A 292 -11.69 19.51 17.46
C GLN A 292 -10.40 19.37 18.28
N ARG A 293 -9.98 18.14 18.61
CA ARG A 293 -8.85 17.85 19.50
C ARG A 293 -7.76 17.02 18.85
N LEU A 294 -7.72 16.95 17.51
CA LEU A 294 -6.80 16.10 16.76
C LEU A 294 -5.32 16.36 17.12
N SER A 295 -4.92 17.64 17.15
CA SER A 295 -3.56 18.04 17.52
C SER A 295 -3.17 17.56 18.92
N LYS A 296 -4.08 17.69 19.88
CA LYS A 296 -3.88 17.21 21.26
C LYS A 296 -3.81 15.69 21.32
N ILE A 297 -4.67 14.99 20.59
CA ILE A 297 -4.68 13.52 20.52
C ILE A 297 -3.34 13.01 19.98
N ILE A 298 -2.86 13.53 18.84
CA ILE A 298 -1.59 13.09 18.26
C ILE A 298 -0.41 13.40 19.20
N ARG A 299 -0.38 14.56 19.86
CA ARG A 299 0.66 14.90 20.85
C ARG A 299 0.67 13.94 22.05
N GLU A 300 -0.51 13.56 22.55
CA GLU A 300 -0.62 12.58 23.64
C GLU A 300 -0.16 11.18 23.17
N ILE A 301 -0.42 10.82 21.91
CA ILE A 301 0.11 9.60 21.29
C ILE A 301 1.63 9.66 21.23
N GLU A 302 2.23 10.73 20.70
CA GLU A 302 3.69 10.91 20.64
C GLU A 302 4.33 10.76 22.01
N THR A 303 3.74 11.40 23.03
CA THR A 303 4.23 11.33 24.42
C THR A 303 4.18 9.90 24.95
N ALA A 304 3.10 9.16 24.66
CA ALA A 304 2.98 7.76 25.06
C ALA A 304 3.99 6.86 24.34
N PHE A 305 4.26 7.10 23.06
CA PHE A 305 5.28 6.38 22.31
C PHE A 305 6.71 6.66 22.82
N ALA A 306 7.00 7.91 23.22
CA ALA A 306 8.28 8.27 23.82
C ALA A 306 8.48 7.59 25.18
N ALA A 307 7.48 7.64 26.06
CA ALA A 307 7.53 6.97 27.37
C ALA A 307 7.71 5.44 27.23
N ASP A 308 7.04 4.82 26.26
CA ASP A 308 7.17 3.39 25.96
C ASP A 308 8.57 3.00 25.42
N GLU A 309 9.31 3.93 24.81
CA GLU A 309 10.67 3.69 24.32
C GLU A 309 11.71 3.97 25.41
N GLU A 310 11.48 4.95 26.28
CA GLU A 310 12.29 5.18 27.48
C GLU A 310 12.24 3.98 28.44
N ALA A 311 11.06 3.38 28.63
CA ALA A 311 10.89 2.17 29.45
C ALA A 311 11.54 0.91 28.85
N ARG A 312 12.14 0.99 27.65
CA ARG A 312 12.82 -0.12 26.97
C ARG A 312 14.32 -0.18 27.30
N ILE A 313 14.90 0.93 27.77
CA ILE A 313 16.31 1.08 28.15
C ILE A 313 16.49 0.62 29.59
#